data_AF-A0A852M2Y9-F1
#
_entry.id   AF-A0A852M2Y9-F1
#
_cell.length_a   1.000
_cell.length_b   1.000
_cell.length_c   1.000
_cell.angle_alpha   90.00
_cell.angle_beta   90.00
_cell.angle_gamma   90.00
#
_symmetry.space_group_name_H-M   'P 1'
#
loop_
_entity.id
_entity.type
_entity.pdbx_description
1 polymer ?
#
loop_
_entity_poly.entity_id
_entity_poly.type
_entity_poly.pdbx_seq_one_letter_code
_entity_poly.pdbx_strand_id
1 'polypeptide(L)'
;GVRAQRVNVTVRSGLAMVLSGSAEPCAQLRVSSIGVVGSAEQNRRHSARFFELLTARLGLGAERIIIRFYPLEPWQIGKNGTVMTFL
;
A
#
# COMPACT_ATOMS: atom_id res chain seq x y z
N GLY A 1 13.23 1.23 -4.15
CA GLY A 1 13.52 0.89 -2.75
C GLY A 1 13.58 -0.61 -2.53
N VAL A 2 12.59 -1.36 -3.00
CA VAL A 2 12.51 -2.83 -2.86
C VAL A 2 12.70 -3.50 -4.22
N ARG A 3 13.28 -4.70 -4.25
CA ARG A 3 13.38 -5.53 -5.47
C ARG A 3 12.00 -6.04 -5.86
N ALA A 4 11.62 -5.96 -7.14
CA ALA A 4 10.29 -6.35 -7.61
C ALA A 4 9.89 -7.79 -7.22
N GLN A 5 10.84 -8.72 -7.25
CA GLN A 5 10.66 -10.13 -6.85
C GLN A 5 10.28 -10.33 -5.36
N ARG A 6 10.38 -9.28 -4.53
CA ARG A 6 10.04 -9.30 -3.11
C ARG A 6 8.74 -8.53 -2.79
N VAL A 7 8.05 -8.04 -3.82
CA VAL A 7 6.79 -7.31 -3.66
C VAL A 7 5.62 -8.29 -3.70
N ASN A 8 4.75 -8.23 -2.70
CA ASN A 8 3.49 -8.95 -2.68
C ASN A 8 2.36 -7.99 -3.04
N VAL A 9 1.41 -8.43 -3.88
CA VAL A 9 0.24 -7.64 -4.27
C VAL A 9 -1.01 -8.47 -4.06
N THR A 10 -2.03 -7.87 -3.45
CA THR A 10 -3.35 -8.49 -3.31
C THR A 10 -4.40 -7.46 -3.73
N VAL A 11 -5.32 -7.87 -4.61
CA VAL A 11 -6.44 -7.04 -5.07
C VAL A 11 -7.73 -7.69 -4.59
N ARG A 12 -8.59 -6.90 -3.93
CA ARG A 12 -9.93 -7.31 -3.50
C ARG A 12 -10.94 -6.36 -4.13
N SER A 13 -11.51 -6.77 -5.27
CA SER A 13 -12.51 -6.01 -6.02
C SER A 13 -13.94 -6.38 -5.61
N GLY A 14 -14.92 -5.55 -5.98
CA GLY A 14 -16.36 -5.83 -5.75
C GLY A 14 -16.81 -5.71 -4.30
N LEU A 15 -16.00 -5.07 -3.45
CA LEU A 15 -16.36 -4.82 -2.06
C LEU A 15 -17.34 -3.66 -1.95
N ALA A 16 -18.34 -3.77 -1.06
CA ALA A 16 -19.12 -2.62 -0.63
C ALA A 16 -18.22 -1.67 0.18
N MET A 17 -17.99 -0.46 -0.34
CA MET A 17 -17.08 0.51 0.25
C MET A 17 -17.73 1.89 0.30
N VAL A 18 -17.49 2.60 1.39
CA VAL A 18 -17.81 4.03 1.53
C VAL A 18 -16.51 4.74 1.86
N LEU A 19 -16.15 5.73 1.04
CA LEU A 19 -15.01 6.61 1.27
C LEU A 19 -15.50 8.05 1.37
N SER A 20 -15.11 8.74 2.44
CA SER A 20 -15.53 10.11 2.72
C SER A 20 -17.06 10.31 2.63
N GLY A 21 -17.83 9.33 3.13
CA GLY A 21 -19.29 9.37 3.15
C GLY A 21 -20.00 9.01 1.84
N SER A 22 -19.28 8.72 0.76
CA SER A 22 -19.85 8.35 -0.54
C SER A 22 -19.51 6.90 -0.93
N ALA A 23 -20.50 6.19 -1.49
CA ALA A 23 -20.38 4.83 -2.03
C ALA A 23 -19.96 4.80 -3.51
N GLU A 24 -19.67 5.96 -4.12
CA GLU A 24 -19.10 6.03 -5.46
C GLU A 24 -17.80 5.21 -5.55
N PRO A 25 -17.41 4.72 -6.74
CA PRO A 25 -16.19 3.95 -6.92
C PRO A 25 -15.00 4.59 -6.20
N CYS A 26 -14.30 3.77 -5.41
CA CYS A 26 -13.17 4.21 -4.61
C CYS A 26 -12.17 3.08 -4.40
N ALA A 27 -10.95 3.43 -3.99
CA ALA A 27 -9.90 2.47 -3.72
C ALA A 27 -9.19 2.78 -2.39
N GLN A 28 -8.68 1.71 -1.78
CA GLN A 28 -7.82 1.82 -0.61
C GLN A 28 -6.56 1.00 -0.84
N LEU A 29 -5.42 1.67 -0.82
CA LEU A 29 -4.12 1.03 -0.85
C LEU A 29 -3.56 0.91 0.57
N ARG A 30 -3.07 -0.27 0.91
CA ARG A 30 -2.30 -0.51 2.13
C ARG A 30 -0.89 -0.90 1.72
N VAL A 31 0.10 -0.16 2.20
CA VAL A 31 1.51 -0.41 1.90
C VAL A 31 2.22 -0.76 3.19
N SER A 32 2.63 -2.02 3.31
CA SER A 32 3.41 -2.51 4.46
C SER A 32 4.82 -2.83 4.01
N SER A 33 5.84 -2.27 4.67
CA SER A 33 7.24 -2.50 4.29
C SER A 33 8.19 -2.22 5.45
N ILE A 34 9.31 -2.94 5.47
CA ILE A 34 10.39 -2.72 6.41
C ILE A 34 11.23 -1.51 5.96
N GLY A 35 11.48 -0.56 6.88
CA GLY A 35 12.46 0.53 6.75
C GLY A 35 12.19 1.68 5.75
N VAL A 36 11.16 1.59 4.89
CA VAL A 36 10.96 2.57 3.79
C VAL A 36 9.62 3.30 3.80
N VAL A 37 8.75 3.00 4.76
CA VAL A 37 7.43 3.66 4.89
C VAL A 37 7.18 4.23 6.29
N GLY A 38 8.26 4.52 7.02
CA GLY A 38 8.23 4.93 8.43
C GLY A 38 8.22 6.45 8.67
N SER A 39 8.47 7.27 7.63
CA SER A 39 8.53 8.74 7.76
C SER A 39 7.55 9.46 6.84
N ALA A 40 7.14 10.66 7.25
CA ALA A 40 6.28 11.53 6.45
C ALA A 40 6.93 11.91 5.11
N GLU A 41 8.22 12.20 5.08
CA GLU A 41 8.97 12.59 3.89
C GLU A 41 9.09 11.45 2.87
N GLN A 42 9.32 10.22 3.35
CA GLN A 42 9.29 9.02 2.51
C GLN A 42 7.88 8.83 1.94
N ASN A 43 6.88 8.82 2.82
CA ASN A 43 5.49 8.54 2.47
C ASN A 43 4.88 9.61 1.57
N ARG A 44 5.30 10.88 1.67
CA ARG A 44 4.91 11.95 0.74
C ARG A 44 5.31 11.61 -0.70
N ARG A 45 6.56 11.17 -0.90
CA ARG A 45 7.07 10.77 -2.24
C ARG A 45 6.42 9.49 -2.75
N HIS A 46 6.21 8.52 -1.86
CA HIS A 46 5.52 7.27 -2.22
C HIS A 46 4.07 7.49 -2.59
N SER A 47 3.36 8.31 -1.78
CA SER A 47 1.97 8.69 -2.01
C SER A 47 1.82 9.29 -3.41
N ALA A 48 2.59 10.32 -3.76
CA ALA A 48 2.51 10.96 -5.08
C ALA A 48 2.60 9.96 -6.25
N ARG A 49 3.57 9.04 -6.21
CA ARG A 49 3.75 8.02 -7.26
C ARG A 49 2.65 6.98 -7.30
N PHE A 50 2.13 6.55 -6.15
CA PHE A 50 1.01 5.62 -6.10
C PHE A 50 -0.29 6.27 -6.59
N PHE A 51 -0.52 7.54 -6.25
CA PHE A 51 -1.65 8.28 -6.78
C PHE A 51 -1.59 8.38 -8.30
N GLU A 52 -0.45 8.80 -8.87
CA GLU A 52 -0.24 8.84 -10.33
C GLU A 52 -0.57 7.49 -10.99
N LEU A 53 -0.09 6.37 -10.42
CA LEU A 53 -0.39 5.03 -10.93
C LEU A 53 -1.88 4.67 -10.81
N LEU A 54 -2.47 4.87 -9.62
CA LEU A 54 -3.82 4.37 -9.32
C LEU A 54 -4.90 5.18 -10.02
N THR A 55 -4.77 6.51 -10.10
CA THR A 55 -5.73 7.33 -10.84
C THR A 55 -5.74 6.94 -12.32
N ALA A 56 -4.56 6.76 -12.92
CA ALA A 56 -4.43 6.34 -14.31
C ALA A 56 -4.97 4.91 -14.56
N ARG A 57 -4.72 3.97 -13.65
CA ARG A 57 -5.12 2.55 -13.84
C ARG A 57 -6.58 2.27 -13.50
N LEU A 58 -7.16 3.03 -12.57
CA LEU A 58 -8.52 2.79 -12.08
C LEU A 58 -9.53 3.80 -12.62
N GLY A 59 -9.09 4.89 -13.26
CA GLY A 59 -9.98 5.95 -13.72
C GLY A 59 -10.65 6.72 -12.58
N LEU A 60 -10.05 6.70 -11.38
CA LEU A 60 -10.57 7.36 -10.19
C LEU A 60 -9.92 8.73 -10.00
N GLY A 61 -10.70 9.70 -9.51
CA GLY A 61 -10.14 10.93 -8.94
C GLY A 61 -9.33 10.65 -7.67
N ALA A 62 -8.35 11.51 -7.39
CA ALA A 62 -7.48 11.35 -6.22
C ALA A 62 -8.27 11.38 -4.90
N GLU A 63 -9.35 12.17 -4.83
CA GLU A 63 -10.26 12.22 -3.69
C GLU A 63 -10.97 10.88 -3.39
N ARG A 64 -10.99 9.95 -4.35
CA ARG A 64 -11.57 8.60 -4.22
C ARG A 64 -10.53 7.53 -3.86
N ILE A 65 -9.32 7.91 -3.49
CA ILE A 65 -8.24 6.99 -3.12
C ILE A 65 -7.68 7.38 -1.75
N ILE A 66 -7.47 6.39 -0.88
CA ILE A 66 -6.72 6.58 0.36
C ILE A 66 -5.57 5.57 0.46
N ILE A 67 -4.41 6.03 0.93
CA ILE A 67 -3.23 5.19 1.14
C ILE A 67 -2.89 5.16 2.63
N ARG A 68 -2.67 3.95 3.16
CA ARG A 68 -2.17 3.75 4.52
C ARG A 68 -0.84 3.04 4.49
N PHE A 69 0.13 3.63 5.17
CA PHE A 69 1.50 3.11 5.29
C PHE A 69 1.69 2.45 6.64
N TYR A 70 2.24 1.24 6.63
CA TYR A 70 2.49 0.43 7.81
C TYR A 70 3.97 0.04 7.85
N PRO A 71 4.81 0.73 8.63
CA PRO A 71 6.17 0.26 8.85
C PRO A 71 6.10 -1.11 9.52
N LEU A 72 6.99 -1.99 9.09
CA LEU A 72 7.15 -3.32 9.66
C LEU A 72 8.59 -3.53 10.11
N GLU A 73 8.75 -4.47 11.03
CA GLU A 73 10.04 -5.00 11.47
C GLU A 73 10.26 -6.42 10.93
N PRO A 74 11.51 -6.88 10.77
CA PRO A 74 11.81 -8.21 10.24
C PRO A 74 11.13 -9.37 10.99
N TRP A 75 10.97 -9.25 12.32
CA TRP A 75 10.36 -10.30 13.15
C TRP A 75 8.85 -10.43 12.93
N GLN A 76 8.20 -9.48 12.23
CA GLN A 76 6.78 -9.51 11.91
C GLN A 76 6.46 -10.28 10.63
N ILE A 77 7.48 -10.65 9.83
CA ILE A 77 7.29 -11.33 8.55
C ILE A 77 7.81 -12.76 8.63
N GLY A 78 6.88 -13.73 8.60
CA GLY A 78 7.19 -15.15 8.45
C GLY A 78 7.53 -15.51 7.00
N LYS A 79 8.60 -16.27 6.79
CA LYS A 79 9.02 -16.79 5.50
C LYS A 79 9.88 -18.04 5.66
N ASN A 80 9.72 -19.02 4.77
CA ASN A 80 10.53 -20.26 4.73
C ASN A 80 10.62 -21.00 6.09
N GLY A 81 9.52 -21.02 6.86
CA GLY A 81 9.48 -21.69 8.17
C GLY A 81 10.17 -20.94 9.32
N THR A 82 10.63 -19.70 9.11
CA THR A 82 11.18 -18.82 10.16
C THR A 82 10.65 -17.39 9.98
N VAL A 83 11.23 -16.39 10.65
CA VAL A 83 10.97 -14.96 10.44
C VAL A 83 12.15 -14.27 9.77
N MET A 84 11.90 -13.14 9.11
CA MET A 84 12.94 -12.42 8.36
C MET A 84 14.12 -11.93 9.21
N THR A 85 13.98 -11.86 10.54
CA THR A 85 15.11 -11.59 11.44
C THR A 85 16.26 -12.59 11.29
N PHE A 86 15.96 -13.84 10.93
CA PHE A 86 16.93 -14.94 10.83
C PHE A 86 17.23 -15.37 9.38
N LEU A 87 16.92 -14.51 8.38
CA LEU A 87 17.10 -14.77 6.95
C LEU A 87 18.02 -13.76 6.27
#